data_AF-A0A0K3BAL3-F1
#
_entry.id   AF-A0A0K3BAL3-F1
#
_cell.length_a   1.000
_cell.length_b   1.000
_cell.length_c   1.000
_cell.angle_alpha   90.00
_cell.angle_beta   90.00
_cell.angle_gamma   90.00
#
_symmetry.space_group_name_H-M   'P 1'
#
loop_
_entity.id
_entity.type
_entity.pdbx_description
1 polymer ?
#
loop_
_entity_poly.entity_id
_entity_poly.type
_entity_poly.pdbx_seq_one_letter_code
_entity_poly.pdbx_strand_id
1 'polypeptide(L)'
;MASSSAPVKVDQETHALIAHAATALHMSQKDLLAAAVREYLGARREEINAALRRTMQALDGTDASRVAMLTGLSRERLDELGGVPEP
;
A
#
# COMPACT_ATOMS: atom_id res chain seq x y z
N MET A 1 9.76 27.07 -7.76
CA MET A 1 10.17 25.65 -7.60
C MET A 1 9.82 24.95 -8.91
N ALA A 2 10.81 24.57 -9.72
CA ALA A 2 10.55 23.92 -11.00
C ALA A 2 9.87 22.57 -10.71
N SER A 3 8.58 22.44 -11.06
CA SER A 3 7.87 21.17 -10.94
C SER A 3 8.44 20.22 -11.98
N SER A 4 9.32 19.30 -11.57
CA SER A 4 9.79 18.24 -12.45
C SER A 4 8.58 17.39 -12.86
N SER A 5 8.35 17.29 -14.17
CA SER A 5 7.36 16.37 -14.73
C SER A 5 8.07 15.10 -15.17
N ALA A 6 7.61 13.95 -14.69
CA ALA A 6 8.02 12.65 -15.20
C ALA A 6 6.94 12.11 -16.16
N PRO A 7 7.31 11.56 -17.33
CA PRO A 7 6.35 10.93 -18.21
C PRO A 7 5.81 9.64 -17.59
N VAL A 8 4.49 9.46 -17.65
CA VAL A 8 3.81 8.22 -17.22
C VAL A 8 3.25 7.54 -18.45
N LYS A 9 3.70 6.30 -18.71
CA LYS A 9 3.21 5.51 -19.83
C LYS A 9 1.89 4.85 -19.44
N VAL A 10 0.86 5.11 -20.22
CA VAL A 10 -0.46 4.49 -20.13
C VAL A 10 -0.84 3.94 -21.49
N ASP A 11 -1.76 2.99 -21.53
CA ASP A 11 -2.35 2.52 -22.79
C ASP A 11 -3.28 3.60 -23.40
N GLN A 12 -3.66 3.38 -24.65
CA GLN A 12 -4.44 4.36 -25.41
C GLN A 12 -5.87 4.53 -24.87
N GLU A 13 -6.47 3.47 -24.35
CA GLU A 13 -7.83 3.50 -23.79
C GLU A 13 -7.85 4.35 -22.52
N THR A 14 -6.91 4.09 -21.61
CA THR A 14 -6.71 4.89 -20.39
C THR A 14 -6.41 6.35 -20.71
N HIS A 15 -5.58 6.64 -21.71
CA HIS A 15 -5.31 8.01 -22.13
C HIS A 15 -6.56 8.75 -22.61
N ALA A 16 -7.40 8.07 -23.42
CA ALA A 16 -8.66 8.65 -23.89
C ALA A 16 -9.61 8.96 -22.72
N LEU A 17 -9.73 8.06 -21.75
CA LEU A 17 -10.52 8.28 -20.54
C LEU A 17 -10.02 9.50 -19.74
N ILE A 18 -8.71 9.62 -19.54
CA ILE A 18 -8.09 10.77 -18.87
C ILE A 18 -8.39 12.07 -19.62
N ALA A 19 -8.30 12.07 -20.95
CA ALA A 19 -8.56 13.25 -21.77
C ALA A 19 -10.03 13.71 -21.68
N HIS A 20 -10.97 12.77 -21.78
CA HIS A 20 -12.40 13.05 -21.66
C HIS A 20 -12.77 13.58 -20.28
N ALA A 21 -12.30 12.93 -19.21
CA ALA A 21 -12.57 13.35 -17.85
C ALA A 21 -11.96 14.73 -17.53
N ALA A 22 -10.72 14.99 -17.99
CA ALA A 22 -10.08 16.28 -17.79
C ALA A 22 -10.87 17.42 -18.46
N THR A 23 -11.41 17.16 -19.65
CA THR A 23 -12.27 18.10 -20.38
C THR A 23 -13.58 18.36 -19.62
N ALA A 24 -14.25 17.28 -19.18
CA ALA A 24 -15.52 17.36 -18.45
C ALA A 24 -15.39 18.11 -17.11
N LEU A 25 -14.24 17.98 -16.45
CA LEU A 25 -13.96 18.58 -15.15
C LEU A 25 -13.23 19.92 -15.23
N HIS A 26 -13.02 20.47 -16.43
CA HIS A 26 -12.31 21.72 -16.68
C HIS A 26 -10.94 21.81 -15.98
N MET A 27 -10.20 20.69 -15.97
CA MET A 27 -8.88 20.60 -15.32
C MET A 27 -7.83 20.03 -16.27
N SER A 28 -6.56 20.22 -15.96
CA SER A 28 -5.49 19.59 -16.74
C SER A 28 -5.45 18.08 -16.49
N GLN A 29 -5.02 17.30 -17.50
CA GLN A 29 -4.83 15.85 -17.34
C GLN A 29 -3.85 15.52 -16.20
N LYS A 30 -2.84 16.38 -15.97
CA LYS A 30 -1.89 16.26 -14.85
C LYS A 30 -2.61 16.39 -13.51
N ASP A 31 -3.47 17.39 -13.36
CA ASP A 31 -4.15 17.66 -12.09
C ASP A 31 -5.20 16.59 -11.80
N LEU A 32 -5.90 16.12 -12.84
CA LEU A 32 -6.79 14.97 -12.77
C LEU A 32 -6.04 13.72 -12.28
N LEU A 33 -4.92 13.39 -12.92
CA LEU A 33 -4.12 12.22 -12.55
C LEU A 33 -3.61 12.34 -11.10
N ALA A 34 -3.16 13.53 -10.70
CA ALA A 34 -2.70 13.78 -9.34
C ALA A 34 -3.82 13.62 -8.31
N ALA A 35 -5.04 14.07 -8.61
CA ALA A 35 -6.21 13.88 -7.76
C ALA A 35 -6.60 12.40 -7.67
N ALA A 36 -6.70 11.72 -8.81
CA ALA A 36 -7.07 10.31 -8.88
C ALA A 36 -6.09 9.41 -8.12
N VAL A 37 -4.77 9.65 -8.24
CA VAL A 37 -3.75 8.90 -7.49
C VAL A 37 -3.90 9.12 -5.98
N ARG A 38 -4.11 10.37 -5.53
CA ARG A 38 -4.31 10.67 -4.11
C ARG A 38 -5.57 10.00 -3.56
N GLU A 39 -6.64 9.99 -4.33
CA GLU A 39 -7.90 9.36 -3.94
C GLU A 39 -7.76 7.83 -3.89
N TYR A 40 -7.17 7.21 -4.92
CA TYR A 40 -6.94 5.77 -4.96
C TYR A 40 -6.07 5.29 -3.79
N LEU A 41 -5.00 6.01 -3.48
CA LEU A 41 -4.13 5.70 -2.34
C LEU A 41 -4.80 5.99 -1.00
N GLY A 42 -5.60 7.06 -0.92
CA GLY A 42 -6.37 7.41 0.28
C GLY A 42 -7.39 6.33 0.65
N ALA A 43 -8.18 5.88 -0.33
CA ALA A 43 -9.16 4.82 -0.16
C ALA A 43 -8.54 3.48 0.25
N ARG A 44 -7.28 3.22 -0.14
CA ARG A 44 -6.55 1.98 0.15
C ARG A 44 -5.54 2.12 1.28
N ARG A 45 -5.55 3.22 2.02
CA ARG A 45 -4.54 3.50 3.06
C ARG A 45 -4.50 2.41 4.13
N GLU A 46 -5.65 1.86 4.49
CA GLU A 46 -5.73 0.76 5.46
C GLU A 46 -5.14 -0.54 4.92
N GLU A 47 -5.39 -0.86 3.66
CA GLU A 47 -4.82 -2.03 2.96
C GLU A 47 -3.29 -1.93 2.86
N ILE A 48 -2.79 -0.75 2.51
CA ILE A 48 -1.35 -0.46 2.43
C ILE A 48 -0.70 -0.59 3.82
N ASN A 49 -1.32 0.00 4.86
CA ASN A 49 -0.82 -0.10 6.22
C ASN A 49 -0.86 -1.54 6.74
N ALA A 50 -1.88 -2.31 6.39
CA ALA A 50 -1.99 -3.72 6.73
C ALA A 50 -0.95 -4.58 5.99
N ALA A 51 -0.66 -4.27 4.73
CA ALA A 51 0.43 -4.92 3.98
C ALA A 51 1.79 -4.59 4.61
N LEU A 52 2.05 -3.32 4.93
CA LEU A 52 3.30 -2.89 5.55
C LEU A 52 3.49 -3.53 6.93
N ARG A 53 2.46 -3.58 7.77
CA ARG A 53 2.52 -4.29 9.06
C ARG A 53 2.80 -5.79 8.89
N ARG A 54 2.17 -6.45 7.92
CA ARG A 54 2.45 -7.87 7.62
C ARG A 54 3.89 -8.06 7.16
N THR A 55 4.41 -7.18 6.32
CA THR A 55 5.81 -7.19 5.91
C THR A 55 6.74 -6.97 7.09
N MET A 56 6.45 -6.00 7.98
CA MET A 56 7.26 -5.78 9.18
C MET A 56 7.20 -6.96 10.15
N GLN A 57 6.03 -7.58 10.37
CA GLN A 57 5.89 -8.79 11.19
C GLN A 57 6.66 -9.99 10.64
N ALA A 58 6.70 -10.14 9.31
CA ALA A 58 7.50 -11.17 8.66
C ALA A 58 9.01 -10.89 8.76
N LEU A 59 9.40 -9.61 8.83
CA LEU A 59 10.79 -9.17 8.93
C LEU A 59 11.29 -9.00 10.37
N ASP A 60 10.40 -8.95 11.37
CA ASP A 60 10.71 -8.69 12.78
C ASP A 60 11.66 -9.74 13.37
N GLY A 61 11.91 -10.84 12.66
CA GLY A 61 13.11 -11.67 12.84
C GLY A 61 13.13 -12.50 14.12
N THR A 62 12.19 -12.26 15.05
CA THR A 62 12.04 -13.01 16.29
C THR A 62 11.51 -14.41 16.04
N ASP A 63 11.99 -15.38 16.82
CA ASP A 63 11.51 -16.76 16.73
C ASP A 63 10.02 -16.86 17.11
N ALA A 64 9.54 -15.99 17.99
CA ALA A 64 8.12 -15.85 18.28
C ALA A 64 7.30 -15.49 17.02
N SER A 65 7.74 -14.52 16.21
CA SER A 65 7.05 -14.15 14.96
C SER A 65 7.08 -15.28 13.92
N ARG A 66 8.17 -16.06 13.86
CA ARG A 66 8.27 -17.25 12.98
C ARG A 66 7.37 -18.40 13.42
N VAL A 67 7.33 -18.69 14.72
CA VAL A 67 6.47 -19.73 15.28
C VAL A 67 4.99 -19.33 15.14
N ALA A 68 4.65 -18.06 15.35
CA ALA A 68 3.30 -17.54 15.10
C ALA A 68 2.87 -17.72 13.64
N MET A 69 3.76 -17.43 12.69
CA MET A 69 3.51 -17.65 11.26
C MET A 69 3.30 -19.13 10.89
N LEU A 70 4.08 -20.05 11.48
CA LEU A 70 3.99 -21.49 11.19
C LEU A 70 2.77 -22.16 11.85
N THR A 71 2.35 -21.67 13.01
CA THR A 71 1.29 -22.29 13.82
C THR A 71 -0.07 -21.59 13.66
N GLY A 72 -0.08 -20.37 13.10
CA GLY A 72 -1.28 -19.53 13.01
C GLY A 72 -1.77 -18.98 14.35
N LEU A 73 -0.99 -19.17 15.43
CA LEU A 73 -1.30 -18.66 16.77
C LEU A 73 -0.77 -17.24 16.92
N SER A 74 -1.52 -16.37 17.60
CA SER A 74 -1.04 -15.01 17.90
C SER A 74 0.08 -15.04 18.94
N ARG A 75 0.86 -13.96 19.04
CA ARG A 75 1.99 -13.87 19.97
C ARG A 75 1.53 -14.00 21.42
N GLU A 76 0.39 -13.42 21.76
CA GLU A 76 -0.24 -13.52 23.08
C GLU A 76 -0.59 -14.97 23.42
N ARG A 77 -1.07 -15.74 22.43
CA ARG A 77 -1.39 -17.15 22.64
C ARG A 77 -0.15 -18.03 22.78
N LEU A 78 0.95 -17.66 22.14
CA LEU A 78 2.24 -18.34 22.34
C LEU A 78 2.79 -18.05 23.74
N ASP A 79 2.68 -16.82 24.23
CA ASP A 79 3.11 -16.45 25.59
C ASP A 79 2.31 -17.20 26.68
N GLU A 80 1.00 -17.37 26.48
CA GLU A 80 0.15 -18.19 27.35
C GLU A 80 0.55 -19.68 27.38
N LEU A 81 1.18 -20.17 26.31
CA LEU A 81 1.62 -21.56 26.18
C LEU A 81 3.08 -21.78 26.60
N GLY A 82 3.70 -20.78 27.22
CA GLY A 82 5.08 -20.83 27.71
C GLY A 82 6.09 -20.00 26.93
N GLY A 83 5.63 -19.25 25.91
CA GLY A 83 6.45 -18.34 25.11
C GLY A 83 7.42 -19.04 24.15
N VAL A 84 8.10 -18.25 23.32
CA VAL A 84 9.21 -18.72 22.48
C VAL A 84 10.49 -18.04 22.97
N PRO A 85 11.56 -18.77 23.33
CA PRO A 85 12.82 -18.16 23.75
C PRO A 85 13.40 -17.34 22.59
N GLU A 86 13.76 -16.08 22.84
CA GLU A 86 14.49 -15.27 21.86
C GLU A 86 16.00 -15.54 21.97
N PRO A 87 16.74 -15.59 20.85
CA PRO A 87 18.19 -15.76 20.83
C PRO A 87 18.96 -14.53 21.34
#